data_AF-A0A938N1P1-F1
#
_entry.id   AF-A0A938N1P1-F1
#
_cell.length_a   1.000
_cell.length_b   1.000
_cell.length_c   1.000
_cell.angle_alpha   90.00
_cell.angle_beta   90.00
_cell.angle_gamma   90.00
#
_symmetry.space_group_name_H-M   'P 1'
#
loop_
_entity.id
_entity.type
_entity.pdbx_description
1 polymer ?
#
loop_
_entity_poly.entity_id
_entity_poly.type
_entity_poly.pdbx_seq_one_letter_code
_entity_poly.pdbx_strand_id
1 'polypeptide(L)'
;MMRGGAYLNLARRGEGEDNYGRAFTDLSKAIEINPLDYEAYWLRASVQYDQGRQSAALRDCNQALKIDPNFLNAYLERARVLEAIGRRAEAAADLRKAAQIDPQLKEYLREFARKLGVKLEL
;
A
#
# COMPACT_ATOMS: atom_id res chain seq x y z
N MET A 1 17.94 -8.56 -10.37
CA MET A 1 16.73 -7.76 -10.06
C MET A 1 15.98 -8.47 -8.95
N MET A 2 16.16 -8.06 -7.69
CA MET A 2 15.42 -8.66 -6.57
C MET A 2 13.96 -8.22 -6.68
N ARG A 3 13.08 -9.19 -6.97
CA ARG A 3 11.64 -8.98 -7.13
C ARG A 3 11.05 -8.59 -5.77
N GLY A 4 10.15 -7.60 -5.74
CA GLY A 4 9.55 -7.03 -4.53
C GLY A 4 9.01 -8.05 -3.51
N GLY A 5 8.70 -9.28 -3.94
CA GLY A 5 8.35 -10.39 -3.05
C GLY A 5 9.42 -10.82 -2.04
N ALA A 6 10.71 -10.55 -2.29
CA ALA A 6 11.78 -10.85 -1.33
C ALA A 6 11.71 -9.95 -0.08
N TYR A 7 11.29 -8.69 -0.23
CA TYR A 7 11.23 -7.74 0.88
C TYR A 7 10.05 -8.02 1.83
N LEU A 8 8.88 -8.40 1.31
CA LEU A 8 7.71 -8.75 2.13
C LEU A 8 7.87 -10.09 2.87
N ASN A 9 8.52 -11.07 2.25
CA ASN A 9 8.72 -12.38 2.88
C ASN A 9 9.59 -12.31 4.13
N LEU A 10 10.47 -11.30 4.24
CA LEU A 10 11.28 -11.06 5.44
C LEU A 10 10.52 -10.23 6.49
N ALA A 11 9.79 -9.20 6.08
CA ALA A 11 9.01 -8.36 7.00
C ALA A 11 7.86 -9.13 7.69
N ARG A 12 7.19 -10.07 6.99
CA ARG A 12 6.05 -10.82 7.57
C ARG A 12 6.42 -12.12 8.29
N ARG A 13 7.64 -12.64 8.15
CA ARG A 13 8.06 -13.92 8.79
C ARG A 13 8.78 -13.78 10.12
N GLY A 14 9.28 -12.60 10.48
CA GLY A 14 10.01 -12.39 11.72
C GLY A 14 9.36 -11.31 12.55
N GLU A 15 8.65 -11.71 13.59
CA GLU A 15 8.19 -10.84 14.68
C GLU A 15 9.39 -10.02 15.22
N GLY A 16 9.49 -8.73 14.85
CA GLY A 16 10.54 -7.86 15.40
C GLY A 16 10.75 -6.56 14.62
N GLU A 17 10.89 -5.45 15.36
CA GLU A 17 11.19 -4.10 14.87
C GLU A 17 12.42 -4.05 13.93
N ASP A 18 13.37 -4.97 14.12
CA ASP A 18 14.60 -5.10 13.33
C ASP A 18 14.36 -5.42 11.84
N ASN A 19 13.31 -6.18 11.51
CA ASN A 19 13.03 -6.57 10.12
C ASN A 19 12.40 -5.44 9.33
N TYR A 20 11.56 -4.63 9.97
CA TYR A 20 11.00 -3.43 9.34
C TYR A 20 12.08 -2.41 9.02
N GLY A 21 13.07 -2.25 9.91
CA GLY A 21 14.23 -1.39 9.67
C GLY A 21 15.01 -1.80 8.42
N ARG A 22 15.35 -3.09 8.30
CA ARG A 22 16.05 -3.63 7.12
C ARG A 22 15.24 -3.48 5.84
N ALA A 23 13.96 -3.87 5.88
CA ALA A 23 13.06 -3.73 4.73
C ALA A 23 12.97 -2.27 4.27
N PHE A 24 12.83 -1.31 5.19
CA PHE A 24 12.81 0.11 4.87
C PHE A 24 14.12 0.57 4.21
N THR A 25 15.28 0.15 4.74
CA THR A 25 16.59 0.49 4.18
C THR A 25 16.76 -0.05 2.76
N ASP A 26 16.42 -1.32 2.53
CA ASP A 26 16.59 -1.93 1.22
C ASP A 26 15.62 -1.34 0.19
N LEU A 27 14.37 -1.07 0.57
CA LEU A 27 13.41 -0.39 -0.29
C LEU A 27 13.83 1.04 -0.60
N SER A 28 14.45 1.75 0.34
CA SER A 28 14.97 3.09 0.09
C SER A 28 16.14 3.06 -0.90
N LYS A 29 17.05 2.10 -0.79
CA LYS A 29 18.11 1.90 -1.80
C LYS A 29 17.53 1.52 -3.17
N ALA A 30 16.50 0.69 -3.22
CA ALA A 30 15.83 0.34 -4.48
C ALA A 30 15.25 1.59 -5.17
N ILE A 31 14.63 2.49 -4.39
CA ILE A 31 14.11 3.78 -4.87
C ILE A 31 15.22 4.72 -5.32
N GLU A 32 16.37 4.76 -4.61
CA GLU A 32 17.54 5.54 -5.02
C GLU A 32 18.10 5.05 -6.37
N ILE A 33 18.17 3.74 -6.57
CA ILE A 33 18.65 3.11 -7.80
C ILE A 33 17.65 3.31 -8.93
N ASN A 34 16.35 3.15 -8.66
CA ASN A 34 15.26 3.34 -9.62
C ASN A 34 14.13 4.18 -9.01
N PRO A 35 14.14 5.51 -9.24
CA PRO A 35 13.09 6.40 -8.75
C PRO A 35 11.70 6.17 -9.35
N LEU A 36 11.59 5.32 -10.38
CA LEU A 36 10.34 4.92 -11.05
C LEU A 36 9.87 3.53 -10.62
N ASP A 37 10.44 2.95 -9.57
CA ASP A 37 10.00 1.67 -9.01
C ASP A 37 8.76 1.85 -8.13
N TYR A 38 7.57 1.84 -8.75
CA TYR A 38 6.30 1.99 -8.03
C TYR A 38 6.05 0.84 -7.04
N GLU A 39 6.58 -0.36 -7.28
CA GLU A 39 6.47 -1.48 -6.36
C GLU A 39 7.26 -1.19 -5.08
N ALA A 40 8.48 -0.66 -5.20
CA ALA A 40 9.30 -0.30 -4.05
C ALA A 40 8.63 0.79 -3.19
N TYR A 41 7.99 1.78 -3.80
CA TYR A 41 7.19 2.77 -3.05
C TYR A 41 6.02 2.12 -2.30
N TRP A 42 5.21 1.29 -2.96
CA TRP A 42 4.09 0.61 -2.30
C TRP A 42 4.55 -0.29 -1.14
N LEU A 43 5.62 -1.06 -1.35
CA LEU A 43 6.19 -1.92 -0.31
C LEU A 43 6.68 -1.09 0.88
N ARG A 44 7.32 0.05 0.61
CA ARG A 44 7.81 0.94 1.67
C ARG A 44 6.65 1.61 2.41
N ALA A 45 5.57 1.93 1.71
CA ALA A 45 4.34 2.42 2.33
C ALA A 45 3.74 1.38 3.29
N SER A 46 3.71 0.10 2.89
CA SER A 46 3.22 -0.99 3.73
C SER A 46 4.05 -1.15 5.01
N VAL A 47 5.39 -1.15 4.88
CA VAL A 47 6.32 -1.18 6.04
C VAL A 47 6.10 0.03 6.95
N GLN A 48 5.97 1.23 6.38
CA GLN A 48 5.74 2.45 7.15
C GLN A 48 4.38 2.45 7.87
N TYR A 49 3.34 1.90 7.24
CA TYR A 49 2.02 1.75 7.85
C TYR A 49 2.10 0.83 9.07
N ASP A 50 2.76 -0.33 8.94
CA ASP A 50 2.97 -1.27 10.05
C ASP A 50 3.78 -0.64 11.20
N GLN A 51 4.71 0.28 10.89
CA GLN A 51 5.44 1.08 11.87
C GLN A 51 4.67 2.28 12.44
N GLY A 52 3.38 2.44 12.12
CA GLY A 52 2.55 3.56 12.58
C GLY A 52 2.91 4.91 11.94
N ARG A 53 3.67 4.93 10.84
CA ARG A 53 4.09 6.14 10.12
C ARG A 53 3.11 6.47 9.00
N GLN A 54 1.83 6.70 9.33
CA GLN A 54 0.76 6.80 8.33
C GLN A 54 0.97 7.94 7.32
N SER A 55 1.46 9.10 7.74
CA SER A 55 1.71 10.23 6.83
C SER A 55 2.82 9.93 5.81
N ALA A 56 3.82 9.13 6.19
CA ALA A 56 4.86 8.69 5.28
C ALA A 56 4.30 7.66 4.30
N ALA A 57 3.54 6.68 4.82
CA ALA A 57 2.93 5.64 3.99
C ALA A 57 2.03 6.24 2.91
N LEU A 58 1.25 7.26 3.27
CA LEU A 58 0.39 7.96 2.31
C LEU A 58 1.18 8.62 1.17
N ARG A 59 2.35 9.21 1.47
CA ARG A 59 3.21 9.83 0.45
C ARG A 59 3.76 8.79 -0.51
N ASP A 60 4.21 7.65 0.01
CA ASP A 60 4.75 6.58 -0.82
C ASP A 60 3.66 5.92 -1.67
N CYS A 61 2.45 5.69 -1.13
CA CYS A 61 1.30 5.25 -1.93
C CYS A 61 0.97 6.25 -3.06
N ASN A 62 0.99 7.55 -2.77
CA ASN A 62 0.75 8.58 -3.78
C ASN A 62 1.83 8.57 -4.87
N GLN A 63 3.08 8.35 -4.49
CA GLN A 63 4.18 8.28 -5.45
C GLN A 63 4.08 7.03 -6.32
N ALA A 64 3.73 5.87 -5.75
CA ALA A 64 3.46 4.65 -6.51
C ALA A 64 2.37 4.88 -7.56
N LEU A 65 1.25 5.51 -7.16
CA LEU A 65 0.12 5.82 -8.07
C LEU A 65 0.41 6.94 -9.07
N LYS A 66 1.38 7.82 -8.78
CA LYS A 66 1.87 8.82 -9.74
C LYS A 66 2.67 8.15 -10.86
N ILE A 67 3.43 7.11 -10.53
CA ILE A 67 4.25 6.35 -11.49
C ILE A 67 3.39 5.35 -12.27
N ASP A 68 2.55 4.58 -11.59
CA ASP A 68 1.56 3.68 -12.20
C ASP A 68 0.14 3.97 -11.67
N PRO A 69 -0.66 4.75 -12.41
CA PRO A 69 -2.03 5.09 -12.03
C PRO A 69 -3.02 3.92 -12.00
N ASN A 70 -2.65 2.75 -12.51
CA ASN A 70 -3.51 1.56 -12.50
C ASN A 70 -3.03 0.51 -11.50
N PHE A 71 -2.05 0.83 -10.65
CA PHE A 71 -1.51 -0.12 -9.71
C PHE A 71 -2.47 -0.41 -8.54
N LEU A 72 -3.16 -1.53 -8.64
CA LEU A 72 -4.24 -1.91 -7.74
C LEU A 72 -3.80 -2.03 -6.28
N ASN A 73 -2.62 -2.59 -6.03
CA ASN A 73 -2.09 -2.76 -4.67
C ASN A 73 -1.86 -1.42 -3.95
N ALA A 74 -1.44 -0.37 -4.68
CA ALA A 74 -1.26 0.94 -4.08
C ALA A 74 -2.60 1.61 -3.71
N TYR A 75 -3.68 1.39 -4.48
CA TYR A 75 -5.02 1.84 -4.08
C TYR A 75 -5.51 1.12 -2.82
N LEU A 76 -5.33 -0.20 -2.72
CA LEU A 76 -5.72 -0.96 -1.53
C LEU A 76 -4.93 -0.52 -0.30
N GLU A 77 -3.62 -0.33 -0.44
CA GLU A 77 -2.77 0.09 0.68
C GLU A 77 -3.07 1.53 1.09
N ARG A 78 -3.28 2.44 0.12
CA ARG A 78 -3.69 3.81 0.41
C ARG A 78 -5.05 3.87 1.09
N ALA A 79 -6.01 3.01 0.73
CA ALA A 79 -7.30 2.92 1.42
C ALA A 79 -7.15 2.52 2.90
N ARG A 80 -6.24 1.59 3.23
CA ARG A 80 -5.91 1.25 4.63
C ARG A 80 -5.31 2.45 5.37
N VAL A 81 -4.32 3.09 4.77
CA VAL A 81 -3.65 4.27 5.35
C VAL A 81 -4.65 5.40 5.59
N LEU A 82 -5.52 5.68 4.61
CA LEU A 82 -6.55 6.72 4.69
C LEU A 82 -7.58 6.43 5.78
N GLU A 83 -8.01 5.18 5.93
CA GLU A 83 -8.90 4.77 7.02
C GLU A 83 -8.25 5.01 8.38
N ALA A 84 -7.00 4.58 8.57
CA ALA A 84 -6.28 4.74 9.82
C ALA A 84 -6.10 6.21 10.25
N ILE A 85 -6.12 7.15 9.31
CA ILE A 85 -6.08 8.60 9.59
C ILE A 85 -7.46 9.28 9.51
N GLY A 86 -8.55 8.50 9.49
CA GLY A 86 -9.93 8.98 9.54
C GLY A 86 -10.52 9.48 8.20
N ARG A 87 -9.79 9.38 7.09
CA ARG A 87 -10.18 9.87 5.75
C ARG A 87 -11.00 8.83 4.99
N ARG A 88 -12.08 8.35 5.59
CA ARG A 88 -12.90 7.22 5.07
C ARG A 88 -13.53 7.47 3.70
N ALA A 89 -13.92 8.70 3.40
CA ALA A 89 -14.49 9.05 2.10
C ALA A 89 -13.47 8.82 0.96
N GLU A 90 -12.20 9.16 1.21
CA GLU A 90 -11.13 8.99 0.25
C GLU A 90 -10.70 7.52 0.15
N ALA A 91 -10.69 6.78 1.27
CA ALA A 91 -10.50 5.34 1.23
C ALA A 91 -11.57 4.66 0.34
N ALA A 92 -12.84 5.05 0.48
CA ALA A 92 -13.91 4.54 -0.39
C ALA A 92 -13.70 4.93 -1.86
N ALA A 93 -13.17 6.11 -2.16
CA ALA A 93 -12.84 6.52 -3.52
C ALA A 93 -11.74 5.63 -4.13
N ASP A 94 -10.69 5.31 -3.37
CA ASP A 94 -9.63 4.39 -3.80
C ASP A 94 -10.17 2.98 -4.08
N LEU A 95 -11.06 2.47 -3.24
CA LEU A 95 -11.68 1.17 -3.47
C LEU A 95 -12.60 1.17 -4.71
N ARG A 96 -13.31 2.26 -4.99
CA ARG A 96 -14.05 2.43 -6.25
C ARG A 96 -13.11 2.43 -7.45
N LYS A 97 -11.97 3.10 -7.36
CA LYS A 97 -10.98 3.11 -8.43
C LYS A 97 -10.38 1.72 -8.66
N ALA A 98 -10.09 0.96 -7.60
CA ALA A 98 -9.67 -0.44 -7.71
C ALA A 98 -10.74 -1.30 -8.41
N ALA A 99 -12.03 -1.11 -8.11
CA ALA A 99 -13.12 -1.82 -8.77
C ALA A 99 -13.32 -1.41 -10.25
N GLN A 100 -12.92 -0.19 -10.64
CA GLN A 100 -12.92 0.24 -12.04
C GLN A 100 -11.78 -0.40 -12.82
N ILE A 101 -10.61 -0.58 -12.19
CA ILE A 101 -9.44 -1.22 -12.79
C ILE A 101 -9.71 -2.72 -12.97
N ASP A 102 -10.24 -3.37 -11.94
CA ASP A 102 -10.64 -4.78 -11.99
C ASP A 102 -12.04 -4.99 -11.41
N PRO A 103 -13.07 -5.04 -12.28
CA PRO A 103 -14.45 -5.29 -11.86
C PRO A 103 -14.69 -6.65 -11.20
N GLN A 104 -13.80 -7.63 -11.38
CA GLN A 104 -13.96 -8.95 -10.75
C GLN A 104 -13.69 -8.89 -9.25
N LEU A 105 -12.99 -7.86 -8.77
CA LEU A 105 -12.69 -7.66 -7.36
C LEU A 105 -13.84 -7.06 -6.56
N LYS A 106 -14.99 -6.72 -7.17
CA LYS A 106 -16.09 -6.02 -6.47
C LYS A 106 -16.50 -6.69 -5.15
N GLU A 107 -16.69 -8.02 -5.14
CA GLU A 107 -17.06 -8.72 -3.91
C GLU A 107 -15.92 -8.74 -2.89
N TYR A 108 -14.68 -8.96 -3.33
CA TYR A 108 -13.50 -8.83 -2.47
C TYR A 108 -13.39 -7.44 -1.85
N LEU A 109 -13.64 -6.38 -2.63
CA LEU A 109 -13.54 -4.99 -2.19
C LEU A 109 -14.65 -4.62 -1.20
N ARG A 110 -15.87 -5.16 -1.36
CA ARG A 110 -16.94 -5.00 -0.36
C ARG A 110 -16.55 -5.62 0.97
N GLU A 111 -16.01 -6.83 0.94
CA GLU A 111 -15.52 -7.53 2.13
C GLU A 111 -14.34 -6.80 2.77
N PHE A 112 -13.41 -6.30 1.96
CA PHE A 112 -12.28 -5.49 2.39
C PHE A 112 -12.75 -4.19 3.07
N ALA A 113 -13.67 -3.46 2.44
CA ALA A 113 -14.23 -2.21 2.97
C ALA A 113 -14.96 -2.44 4.29
N ARG A 114 -15.74 -3.52 4.39
CA ARG A 114 -16.43 -3.92 5.62
C ARG A 114 -15.45 -4.14 6.78
N LYS A 115 -14.34 -4.86 6.52
CA LYS A 115 -13.29 -5.09 7.53
C LYS A 115 -12.59 -3.79 7.96
N LEU A 116 -12.46 -2.83 7.05
CA LEU A 116 -11.92 -1.50 7.35
C LEU A 116 -12.93 -0.55 8.02
N GLY A 117 -14.22 -0.90 8.12
CA GLY A 117 -15.25 0.04 8.57
C GLY A 117 -15.48 1.20 7.57
N VAL A 118 -15.15 0.99 6.30
CA VAL A 118 -15.36 1.95 5.21
C VAL A 118 -16.66 1.59 4.49
N LYS A 119 -17.59 2.55 4.39
CA LYS A 119 -18.80 2.38 3.58
C LYS A 119 -18.43 2.45 2.10
N LEU A 120 -18.65 1.35 1.37
CA LEU A 120 -18.33 1.23 -0.05
C LEU A 120 -19.58 0.83 -0.84
N GLU A 121 -19.80 1.54 -1.95
CA GLU A 121 -20.90 1.32 -2.90
C GLU A 121 -20.27 1.18 -4.30
N LEU A 122 -20.50 0.04 -4.96
CA LEU A 122 -19.87 -0.45 -6.21
C LEU A 122 -20.88 -1.07 -7.17
#